data_AF-A0A183HD78-F1
#
_entry.id   AF-A0A183HD78-F1
#
_cell.length_a   1.000
_cell.length_b   1.000
_cell.length_c   1.000
_cell.angle_alpha   90.00
_cell.angle_beta   90.00
_cell.angle_gamma   90.00
#
_symmetry.space_group_name_H-M   'P 1'
#
loop_
_entity.id
_entity.type
_entity.pdbx_description
1 polymer ?
#
loop_
_entity_poly.entity_id
_entity_poly.type
_entity_poly.pdbx_seq_one_letter_code
_entity_poly.pdbx_strand_id
1 'polypeptide(L)'
;MVVGFFESLPPFVKTLSETKQLDYVLNQLKWMEENFEGDENHHRLRKAAMETVLRYSVESNPFYNDERLLYVFCIVGKLSRTMGMKLVMEELHNRKQFYELAEFYVKWGEIFAEEKNKERFNEIWNEAIKANAKPISRIDEAFRAMLYQYFEMDDEMTVNLFKKPEPLKDSRMVFRDIEPTS
;
A
#
# COMPACT_ATOMS: atom_id res chain seq x y z
N MET A 1 15.30 -15.93 30.06
CA MET A 1 15.57 -15.95 28.61
C MET A 1 14.26 -15.63 27.90
N VAL A 2 14.22 -14.61 27.05
CA VAL A 2 13.05 -14.37 26.21
C VAL A 2 13.13 -15.39 25.08
N VAL A 3 12.23 -16.37 25.09
CA VAL A 3 12.11 -17.36 24.00
C VAL A 3 11.82 -16.61 22.70
N GLY A 4 12.59 -16.86 21.65
CA GLY A 4 12.40 -16.34 20.30
C GLY A 4 11.10 -16.87 19.70
N PHE A 5 10.53 -16.13 18.76
CA PHE A 5 9.27 -16.50 18.10
C PHE A 5 9.36 -17.91 17.50
N PHE A 6 10.43 -18.23 16.77
CA PHE A 6 10.61 -19.56 16.17
C PHE A 6 10.83 -20.69 17.20
N GLU A 7 11.35 -20.37 18.37
CA GLU A 7 11.55 -21.33 19.45
C GLU A 7 10.23 -21.64 20.16
N SER A 8 9.30 -20.68 20.16
CA SER A 8 7.95 -20.81 20.71
C SER A 8 6.97 -21.55 19.79
N LEU A 9 7.33 -21.78 18.53
CA LEU A 9 6.48 -22.51 17.58
C LEU A 9 6.28 -23.97 18.04
N PRO A 10 5.09 -24.56 17.78
CA PRO A 10 4.84 -25.95 18.09
C PRO A 10 5.90 -26.89 17.49
N PRO A 11 6.32 -27.95 18.21
CA PRO A 11 7.41 -28.84 17.77
C PRO A 11 7.21 -29.43 16.36
N PHE A 12 5.96 -29.73 15.98
CA PHE A 12 5.65 -30.28 14.65
C PHE A 12 5.99 -29.33 13.50
N VAL A 13 6.04 -28.01 13.73
CA VAL A 13 6.41 -27.04 12.70
C VAL A 13 7.85 -27.28 12.26
N LYS A 14 8.74 -27.64 13.19
CA LYS A 14 10.15 -27.90 12.92
C LYS A 14 10.38 -29.14 12.04
N THR A 15 9.40 -30.04 11.97
CA THR A 15 9.47 -31.24 11.12
C THR A 15 8.88 -31.03 9.72
N LEU A 16 8.31 -29.85 9.42
CA LEU A 16 7.76 -29.53 8.10
C LEU A 16 8.86 -29.13 7.11
N SER A 17 8.56 -29.20 5.81
CA SER A 17 9.40 -28.57 4.79
C SER A 17 9.46 -27.06 4.98
N GLU A 18 10.54 -26.41 4.52
CA GLU A 18 10.71 -24.96 4.73
C GLU A 18 9.57 -24.14 4.14
N THR A 19 9.02 -24.53 2.98
CA THR A 19 7.84 -23.87 2.39
C THR A 19 6.64 -23.91 3.34
N LYS A 20 6.35 -25.08 3.93
CA LYS A 20 5.23 -25.25 4.87
C LYS A 20 5.50 -24.58 6.21
N GLN A 21 6.77 -24.50 6.64
CA GLN A 21 7.16 -23.70 7.80
C GLN A 21 6.88 -22.22 7.56
N LEU A 22 7.24 -21.69 6.39
CA LEU A 22 6.97 -20.32 6.00
C LEU A 22 5.46 -20.05 5.94
N ASP A 23 4.67 -20.94 5.33
CA ASP A 23 3.20 -20.82 5.32
C ASP A 23 2.62 -20.72 6.73
N TYR A 24 3.07 -21.61 7.64
CA TYR A 24 2.62 -21.59 9.02
C TYR A 24 2.97 -20.27 9.71
N VAL A 25 4.21 -19.80 9.56
CA VAL A 25 4.68 -18.55 10.15
C VAL A 25 3.87 -17.37 9.63
N LEU A 26 3.64 -17.28 8.33
CA LEU A 26 2.86 -16.20 7.72
C LEU A 26 1.41 -16.20 8.22
N ASN A 27 0.79 -17.37 8.35
CA ASN A 27 -0.55 -17.47 8.92
C ASN A 27 -0.59 -17.06 10.39
N GLN A 28 0.44 -17.38 11.17
CA GLN A 28 0.56 -16.89 12.55
C GLN A 28 0.74 -15.38 12.60
N LEU A 29 1.58 -14.79 11.74
CA LEU A 29 1.76 -13.34 11.69
C LEU A 29 0.46 -12.61 11.32
N LYS A 30 -0.31 -13.13 10.36
CA LYS A 30 -1.65 -12.62 10.00
C LYS A 30 -2.61 -12.68 11.19
N TRP A 31 -2.70 -13.85 11.81
CA TRP A 31 -3.55 -14.03 12.99
C TRP A 31 -3.15 -13.07 14.13
N MET A 32 -1.86 -12.92 14.38
CA MET A 32 -1.35 -11.95 15.35
C MET A 32 -1.75 -10.52 14.95
N GLU A 33 -1.55 -10.09 13.70
CA GLU A 33 -1.94 -8.75 13.25
C GLU A 33 -3.44 -8.46 13.43
N GLU A 34 -4.31 -9.45 13.17
CA GLU A 34 -5.76 -9.31 13.29
C GLU A 34 -6.27 -9.31 14.73
N ASN A 35 -5.56 -9.99 15.65
CA ASN A 35 -6.06 -10.26 17.01
C ASN A 35 -5.27 -9.54 18.11
N PHE A 36 -4.11 -8.96 17.80
CA PHE A 36 -3.28 -8.29 18.78
C PHE A 36 -3.66 -6.82 18.90
N GLU A 37 -4.19 -6.47 20.07
CA GLU A 37 -4.42 -5.08 20.44
C GLU A 37 -3.41 -4.62 21.50
N GLY A 38 -3.00 -3.36 21.42
CA GLY A 38 -2.12 -2.71 22.40
C GLY A 38 -0.62 -2.86 22.16
N ASP A 39 0.14 -1.99 22.81
CA ASP A 39 1.58 -1.78 22.55
C ASP A 39 2.45 -3.01 22.81
N GLU A 40 2.16 -3.78 23.86
CA GLU A 40 2.94 -5.00 24.17
C GLU A 40 2.74 -6.09 23.12
N ASN A 41 1.52 -6.25 22.63
CA ASN A 41 1.22 -7.24 21.61
C ASN A 41 1.79 -6.81 20.24
N HIS A 42 1.69 -5.53 19.89
CA HIS A 42 2.39 -4.97 18.73
C HIS A 42 3.91 -5.16 18.81
N HIS A 43 4.50 -5.04 20.00
CA HIS A 43 5.92 -5.34 20.18
C HIS A 43 6.26 -6.79 19.87
N ARG A 44 5.43 -7.75 20.31
CA ARG A 44 5.59 -9.19 20.00
C ARG A 44 5.44 -9.47 18.51
N LEU A 45 4.43 -8.90 17.86
CA LEU A 45 4.22 -9.04 16.41
C LEU A 45 5.42 -8.49 15.62
N ARG A 46 5.89 -7.29 15.98
CA ARG A 46 7.07 -6.69 15.35
C ARG A 46 8.30 -7.58 15.52
N LYS A 47 8.52 -8.14 16.73
CA LYS A 47 9.63 -9.06 16.99
C LYS A 47 9.53 -10.32 16.12
N ALA A 48 8.35 -10.94 16.04
CA ALA A 48 8.12 -12.12 15.20
C ALA A 48 8.35 -11.84 13.70
N ALA A 49 7.89 -10.68 13.21
CA ALA A 49 8.12 -10.24 11.83
C ALA A 49 9.60 -10.02 11.56
N MET A 50 10.34 -9.36 12.47
CA MET A 50 11.79 -9.17 12.35
C MET A 50 12.55 -10.51 12.35
N GLU A 51 12.22 -11.43 13.25
CA GLU A 51 12.83 -12.77 13.25
C GLU A 51 12.54 -13.52 11.93
N THR A 52 11.35 -13.34 11.36
CA THR A 52 10.98 -13.95 10.06
C THR A 52 11.81 -13.37 8.92
N VAL A 53 11.99 -12.04 8.89
CA VAL A 53 12.88 -11.37 7.93
C VAL A 53 14.31 -11.89 8.07
N LEU A 54 14.85 -11.95 9.29
CA LEU A 54 16.22 -12.41 9.52
C LEU A 54 16.45 -13.87 9.06
N ARG A 55 15.40 -14.70 9.09
CA ARG A 55 15.50 -16.11 8.69
C ARG A 55 15.34 -16.33 7.19
N TYR A 56 14.34 -15.69 6.57
CA TYR A 56 13.93 -16.01 5.19
C TYR A 56 14.38 -14.97 4.16
N SER A 57 14.81 -13.78 4.58
CA SER A 57 15.15 -12.66 3.69
C SER A 57 16.65 -12.40 3.59
N VAL A 58 17.48 -13.42 3.85
CA VAL A 58 18.92 -13.37 3.55
C VAL A 58 19.10 -13.68 2.06
N GLU A 59 20.00 -12.99 1.35
CA GLU A 59 20.19 -13.14 -0.11
C GLU A 59 20.45 -14.59 -0.55
N SER A 60 21.12 -15.39 0.28
CA SER A 60 21.39 -16.80 0.01
C SER A 60 20.19 -17.73 0.24
N ASN A 61 19.08 -17.22 0.79
CA ASN A 61 17.90 -18.00 1.11
C ASN A 61 17.03 -18.19 -0.14
N PRO A 62 16.54 -19.41 -0.46
CA PRO A 62 15.66 -19.65 -1.59
C PRO A 62 14.38 -18.82 -1.59
N PHE A 63 13.92 -18.38 -0.42
CA PHE A 63 12.72 -17.55 -0.25
C PHE A 63 13.01 -16.05 -0.34
N TYR A 64 14.24 -15.62 -0.67
CA TYR A 64 14.62 -14.19 -0.66
C TYR A 64 13.64 -13.31 -1.47
N ASN A 65 13.25 -13.74 -2.67
CA ASN A 65 12.29 -13.02 -3.52
C ASN A 65 10.86 -13.59 -3.45
N ASP A 66 10.55 -14.39 -2.44
CA ASP A 66 9.20 -14.94 -2.26
C ASP A 66 8.21 -13.82 -1.92
N GLU A 67 7.23 -13.60 -2.79
CA GLU A 67 6.25 -12.50 -2.68
C GLU A 67 5.53 -12.46 -1.32
N ARG A 68 5.39 -13.61 -0.66
CA ARG A 68 4.73 -13.69 0.64
C ARG A 68 5.50 -12.93 1.72
N LEU A 69 6.81 -12.75 1.56
CA LEU A 69 7.64 -11.98 2.49
C LEU A 69 7.38 -10.48 2.40
N LEU A 70 6.86 -9.96 1.27
CA LEU A 70 6.51 -8.54 1.15
C LEU A 70 5.51 -8.12 2.23
N TYR A 71 4.56 -9.00 2.57
CA TYR A 71 3.62 -8.78 3.66
C TYR A 71 4.30 -8.67 5.03
N VAL A 72 5.35 -9.46 5.29
CA VAL A 72 6.14 -9.38 6.53
C VAL A 72 6.85 -8.02 6.63
N PHE A 73 7.39 -7.51 5.52
CA PHE A 73 7.96 -6.17 5.47
C PHE A 73 6.91 -5.08 5.72
N CYS A 74 5.67 -5.28 5.26
CA CYS A 74 4.59 -4.36 5.56
C CYS A 74 4.31 -4.29 7.07
N ILE A 75 4.28 -5.43 7.77
CA ILE A 75 4.17 -5.47 9.24
C ILE A 75 5.33 -4.70 9.88
N VAL A 76 6.57 -4.93 9.43
CA VAL A 76 7.76 -4.23 9.95
C VAL A 76 7.63 -2.72 9.74
N GLY A 77 7.25 -2.27 8.54
CA GLY A 77 7.08 -0.85 8.23
C GLY A 77 6.00 -0.19 9.07
N LYS A 78 4.83 -0.84 9.20
CA LYS A 78 3.67 -0.35 9.97
C LYS A 78 3.97 -0.23 11.47
N LEU A 79 4.73 -1.17 12.04
CA LEU A 79 5.04 -1.20 13.48
C LEU A 79 6.39 -0.55 13.82
N SER A 80 7.13 -0.08 12.82
CA SER A 80 8.41 0.59 13.03
C SER A 80 8.20 2.02 13.52
N ARG A 81 8.86 2.37 14.64
CA ARG A 81 8.84 3.73 15.19
C ARG A 81 9.85 4.67 14.53
N THR A 82 10.82 4.12 13.80
CA THR A 82 11.98 4.86 13.29
C THR A 82 12.14 4.76 11.77
N MET A 83 11.80 3.63 11.18
CA MET A 83 11.95 3.40 9.74
C MET A 83 10.67 3.80 9.00
N GLY A 84 9.50 3.37 9.51
CA GLY A 84 8.23 3.53 8.82
C GLY A 84 8.17 2.75 7.50
N MET A 85 7.02 2.78 6.83
CA MET A 85 6.83 2.04 5.57
C MET A 85 7.74 2.57 4.44
N LYS A 86 7.91 3.89 4.34
CA LYS A 86 8.68 4.52 3.26
C LYS A 86 10.13 4.03 3.19
N LEU A 87 10.85 4.09 4.32
CA LEU A 87 12.25 3.66 4.37
C LEU A 87 12.39 2.14 4.21
N VAL A 88 11.40 1.36 4.66
CA VAL A 88 11.39 -0.09 4.40
C VAL A 88 11.32 -0.37 2.90
N MET A 89 10.44 0.31 2.16
CA MET A 89 10.34 0.12 0.72
C MET A 89 11.60 0.60 -0.02
N GLU A 90 12.19 1.72 0.38
CA GLU A 90 13.47 2.21 -0.15
C GLU A 90 14.59 1.19 0.05
N GLU A 91 14.70 0.60 1.24
CA GLU A 91 15.73 -0.40 1.54
C GLU A 91 15.54 -1.69 0.72
N LEU A 92 14.29 -2.15 0.57
CA LEU A 92 13.95 -3.30 -0.28
C LEU A 92 14.37 -3.06 -1.74
N HIS A 93 14.10 -1.86 -2.26
CA HIS A 93 14.50 -1.48 -3.61
C HIS A 93 16.03 -1.43 -3.77
N ASN A 94 16.74 -0.84 -2.80
CA ASN A 94 18.19 -0.70 -2.83
C ASN A 94 18.90 -2.04 -2.91
N ARG A 95 18.42 -3.04 -2.15
CA ARG A 95 18.95 -4.42 -2.18
C ARG A 95 18.32 -5.33 -3.24
N LYS A 96 17.55 -4.76 -4.17
CA LYS A 96 16.92 -5.45 -5.31
C LYS A 96 16.03 -6.63 -4.90
N GLN A 97 15.42 -6.58 -3.72
CA GLN A 97 14.46 -7.58 -3.30
C GLN A 97 13.06 -7.24 -3.83
N PHE A 98 12.37 -8.23 -4.39
CA PHE A 98 11.07 -8.04 -5.06
C PHE A 98 11.11 -7.08 -6.26
N TYR A 99 12.29 -6.81 -6.81
CA TYR A 99 12.49 -5.85 -7.89
C TYR A 99 11.69 -6.18 -9.16
N GLU A 100 11.33 -7.44 -9.36
CA GLU A 100 10.50 -7.86 -10.50
C GLU A 100 9.01 -8.04 -10.13
N LEU A 101 8.61 -7.75 -8.89
CA LEU A 101 7.24 -7.96 -8.40
C LEU A 101 6.42 -6.68 -8.52
N ALA A 102 5.31 -6.70 -9.26
CA ALA A 102 4.44 -5.54 -9.42
C ALA A 102 3.89 -5.02 -8.08
N GLU A 103 3.44 -5.93 -7.20
CA GLU A 103 2.86 -5.55 -5.90
C GLU A 103 3.82 -4.76 -5.00
N PHE A 104 5.13 -4.95 -5.15
CA PHE A 104 6.13 -4.16 -4.44
C PHE A 104 6.01 -2.68 -4.83
N TYR A 105 6.04 -2.37 -6.13
CA TYR A 105 5.93 -1.00 -6.62
C TYR A 105 4.56 -0.39 -6.38
N VAL A 106 3.49 -1.18 -6.47
CA VAL A 106 2.13 -0.68 -6.17
C VAL A 106 2.05 -0.20 -4.72
N LYS A 107 2.51 -1.01 -3.76
CA LYS A 107 2.53 -0.62 -2.35
C LYS A 107 3.44 0.58 -2.09
N TRP A 108 4.57 0.66 -2.78
CA TRP A 108 5.48 1.77 -2.61
C TRP A 108 4.92 3.07 -3.20
N GLY A 109 4.26 2.99 -4.36
CA GLY A 109 3.58 4.12 -5.00
C GLY A 109 2.42 4.64 -4.15
N GLU A 110 1.63 3.75 -3.55
CA GLU A 110 0.50 4.10 -2.67
C GLU A 110 0.90 5.04 -1.53
N ILE A 111 2.07 4.81 -0.91
CA ILE A 111 2.62 5.68 0.16
C ILE A 111 2.73 7.13 -0.33
N PHE A 112 3.31 7.35 -1.51
CA PHE A 112 3.51 8.70 -2.05
C PHE A 112 2.23 9.28 -2.67
N ALA A 113 1.30 8.44 -3.11
CA ALA A 113 -0.03 8.88 -3.54
C ALA A 113 -0.82 9.46 -2.36
N GLU A 114 -0.85 8.76 -1.22
CA GLU A 114 -1.51 9.22 0.01
C GLU A 114 -0.89 10.52 0.55
N GLU A 115 0.43 10.66 0.47
CA GLU A 115 1.15 11.89 0.83
C GLU A 115 0.96 13.05 -0.17
N LYS A 116 0.22 12.83 -1.27
CA LYS A 116 0.06 13.76 -2.39
C LYS A 116 1.41 14.21 -3.01
N ASN A 117 2.43 13.35 -2.95
CA ASN A 117 3.74 13.60 -3.54
C ASN A 117 3.80 13.04 -4.98
N LYS A 118 3.31 13.83 -5.93
CA LYS A 118 3.19 13.42 -7.35
C LYS A 118 4.54 13.11 -8.01
N GLU A 119 5.59 13.83 -7.62
CA GLU A 119 6.94 13.65 -8.18
C GLU A 119 7.48 12.26 -7.83
N ARG A 120 7.55 11.93 -6.52
CA ARG A 120 7.99 10.61 -6.07
C ARG A 120 7.08 9.50 -6.55
N PHE A 121 5.77 9.70 -6.56
CA PHE A 121 4.82 8.74 -7.13
C PHE A 121 5.16 8.36 -8.58
N ASN A 122 5.39 9.35 -9.45
CA ASN A 122 5.76 9.13 -10.84
C ASN A 122 7.14 8.48 -11.00
N GLU A 123 8.09 8.79 -10.11
CA GLU A 123 9.39 8.12 -10.08
C GLU A 123 9.24 6.62 -9.80
N ILE A 124 8.45 6.24 -8.79
CA ILE A 124 8.20 4.82 -8.47
C ILE A 124 7.51 4.11 -9.65
N TRP A 125 6.55 4.77 -10.31
CA TRP A 125 5.93 4.19 -11.51
C TRP A 125 6.97 3.91 -12.59
N ASN A 126 7.82 4.89 -12.89
CA ASN A 126 8.88 4.74 -13.88
C ASN A 126 9.90 3.65 -13.49
N GLU A 127 10.24 3.52 -12.22
CA GLU A 127 11.10 2.45 -11.71
C GLU A 127 10.46 1.07 -11.93
N ALA A 128 9.16 0.92 -11.69
CA ALA A 128 8.43 -0.33 -11.92
C ALA A 128 8.49 -0.77 -13.39
N ILE A 129 8.34 0.18 -14.32
CA ILE A 129 8.45 -0.07 -15.77
C ILE A 129 9.88 -0.43 -16.16
N LYS A 130 10.89 0.32 -15.67
CA LYS A 130 12.31 0.04 -15.93
C LYS A 130 12.74 -1.33 -15.40
N ALA A 131 12.19 -1.73 -14.26
CA ALA A 131 12.42 -3.03 -13.65
C ALA A 131 11.70 -4.18 -14.37
N ASN A 132 10.82 -3.87 -15.34
CA ASN A 132 9.98 -4.84 -16.04
C ASN A 132 9.15 -5.70 -15.05
N ALA A 133 8.71 -5.09 -13.96
CA ALA A 133 8.01 -5.79 -12.89
C ALA A 133 6.69 -6.41 -13.39
N LYS A 134 6.35 -7.59 -12.86
CA LYS A 134 5.26 -8.43 -13.37
C LYS A 134 4.13 -8.62 -12.35
N PRO A 135 2.88 -8.71 -12.82
CA PRO A 135 2.44 -8.45 -14.19
C PRO A 135 2.36 -6.94 -14.49
N ILE A 136 2.74 -6.51 -15.70
CA ILE A 136 2.73 -5.08 -16.09
C ILE A 136 1.32 -4.48 -16.03
N SER A 137 0.30 -5.26 -16.42
CA SER A 137 -1.10 -4.83 -16.35
C SER A 137 -1.50 -4.36 -14.96
N ARG A 138 -1.02 -5.04 -13.91
CA ARG A 138 -1.30 -4.67 -12.53
C ARG A 138 -0.67 -3.33 -12.15
N ILE A 139 0.54 -3.04 -12.65
CA ILE A 139 1.19 -1.73 -12.45
C ILE A 139 0.35 -0.64 -13.11
N ASP A 140 0.02 -0.81 -14.39
CA ASP A 140 -0.74 0.20 -15.14
C ASP A 140 -2.11 0.47 -14.53
N GLU A 141 -2.85 -0.59 -14.17
CA GLU A 141 -4.16 -0.48 -13.52
C GLU A 141 -4.05 0.25 -12.17
N ALA A 142 -3.10 -0.15 -11.31
CA ALA A 142 -2.94 0.43 -9.99
C ALA A 142 -2.56 1.91 -10.05
N PHE A 143 -1.53 2.25 -10.83
CA PHE A 143 -1.00 3.60 -10.87
C PHE A 143 -1.96 4.57 -11.54
N ARG A 144 -2.72 4.14 -12.56
CA ARG A 144 -3.79 4.97 -13.13
C ARG A 144 -4.93 5.21 -12.15
N ALA A 145 -5.33 4.17 -11.40
CA ALA A 145 -6.36 4.32 -10.37
C ALA A 145 -5.92 5.30 -9.27
N MET A 146 -4.70 5.16 -8.77
CA MET A 146 -4.13 6.07 -7.77
C MET A 146 -3.96 7.50 -8.32
N LEU A 147 -3.51 7.65 -9.57
CA LEU A 147 -3.39 8.96 -10.21
C LEU A 147 -4.73 9.70 -10.21
N TYR A 148 -5.79 9.02 -10.65
CA TYR A 148 -7.13 9.56 -10.68
C TYR A 148 -7.62 9.92 -9.27
N GLN A 149 -7.52 8.99 -8.32
CA GLN A 149 -8.06 9.14 -6.97
C GLN A 149 -7.37 10.25 -6.16
N TYR A 150 -6.03 10.33 -6.19
CA TYR A 150 -5.28 11.18 -5.27
C TYR A 150 -4.84 12.52 -5.87
N PHE A 151 -4.80 12.65 -7.20
CA PHE A 151 -4.24 13.82 -7.87
C PHE A 151 -5.16 14.51 -8.88
N GLU A 152 -6.18 13.82 -9.40
CA GLU A 152 -7.04 14.36 -10.47
C GLU A 152 -8.51 14.51 -10.05
N MET A 153 -8.96 13.82 -9.00
CA MET A 153 -10.26 14.08 -8.40
C MET A 153 -10.27 15.45 -7.73
N ASP A 154 -10.84 16.45 -8.42
CA ASP A 154 -11.31 17.68 -7.78
C ASP A 154 -12.55 17.35 -6.93
N ASP A 155 -12.43 17.48 -5.62
CA ASP A 155 -13.53 17.33 -4.65
C ASP A 155 -14.72 18.27 -4.98
N GLU A 156 -14.47 19.38 -5.71
CA GLU A 156 -15.51 20.30 -6.17
C GLU A 156 -16.46 19.69 -7.21
N MET A 157 -15.97 18.79 -8.08
CA MET A 157 -16.78 18.21 -9.16
C MET A 157 -17.80 17.20 -8.63
N THR A 158 -17.45 16.44 -7.59
CA THR A 158 -18.36 15.49 -6.93
C THR A 158 -19.41 16.19 -6.06
N VAL A 159 -19.07 17.31 -5.42
CA VAL A 159 -20.05 18.12 -4.67
C VAL A 159 -21.09 18.76 -5.60
N ASN A 160 -20.70 19.14 -6.82
CA ASN A 160 -21.61 19.75 -7.80
C ASN A 160 -22.56 18.73 -8.47
N LEU A 161 -22.25 17.42 -8.44
CA LEU A 161 -23.14 16.36 -8.95
C LEU A 161 -24.40 16.16 -8.10
N PHE A 162 -24.37 16.50 -6.81
CA PHE A 162 -25.50 16.36 -5.89
C PHE A 162 -26.16 17.69 -5.49
N LYS A 163 -25.62 18.83 -5.94
CA LYS A 163 -26.29 20.12 -5.80
C LYS A 163 -27.45 20.18 -6.79
N LYS A 164 -28.68 20.29 -6.28
CA LYS A 164 -29.84 20.59 -7.13
C LYS A 164 -29.58 21.91 -7.87
N PRO A 165 -29.88 22.00 -9.18
CA PRO A 165 -29.76 23.26 -9.90
C PRO A 165 -30.63 24.31 -9.19
N GLU A 166 -30.03 25.44 -8.83
CA GLU A 166 -30.80 26.55 -8.27
C GLU A 166 -31.84 27.01 -9.30
N PRO A 167 -33.09 27.24 -8.90
CA PRO A 167 -34.11 27.70 -9.83
C PRO A 167 -33.67 29.05 -10.40
N LEU A 168 -33.53 29.10 -11.73
CA LEU A 168 -33.32 30.34 -12.48
C LEU A 168 -34.37 31.36 -12.03
N LYS A 169 -33.93 32.41 -11.35
CA LYS A 169 -34.78 33.57 -11.07
C LYS A 169 -35.21 34.16 -12.41
N ASP A 170 -36.49 34.04 -12.70
CA ASP A 170 -37.17 34.67 -13.84
C ASP A 170 -36.66 36.11 -14.03
N SER A 171 -35.93 36.30 -15.12
CA SER A 171 -35.62 37.63 -15.63
C SER A 171 -36.92 38.23 -16.12
N ARG A 172 -37.49 39.13 -15.31
CA ARG A 172 -38.63 39.99 -15.64
C ARG A 172 -38.54 40.44 -17.11
N MET A 173 -39.45 39.95 -17.96
CA MET A 173 -39.69 40.52 -19.28
C MET A 173 -40.20 41.95 -19.08
N VAL A 174 -39.34 42.93 -19.31
CA VAL A 174 -39.71 44.33 -19.43
C VAL A 174 -40.26 44.53 -20.84
N PHE A 175 -41.59 44.52 -20.99
CA PHE A 175 -42.22 45.07 -22.19
C PHE A 175 -42.17 46.59 -22.07
N ARG A 176 -41.39 47.23 -22.94
CA ARG A 176 -41.45 48.69 -23.15
C ARG A 176 -42.42 49.02 -24.27
N ASP A 177 -43.12 50.12 -24.03
CA ASP A 177 -44.27 50.69 -24.71
C ASP A 177 -44.10 50.91 -26.22
N ILE A 178 -45.21 50.77 -26.96
CA ILE A 178 -45.39 51.34 -28.30
C ILE A 178 -46.55 52.33 -28.20
N GLU A 179 -46.25 53.62 -28.40
CA GLU A 179 -47.20 54.72 -28.52
C GLU A 179 -48.07 54.59 -29.79
N PRO A 180 -49.35 54.99 -29.75
CA PRO A 180 -50.17 55.09 -30.95
C PRO A 180 -50.02 56.47 -31.61
N THR A 181 -49.60 56.49 -32.87
CA THR A 181 -49.79 57.62 -33.77
C THR A 181 -50.99 57.39 -34.68
N SER A 182 -51.97 58.31 -34.53
CA SER A 182 -53.10 58.66 -35.43
C SER A 182 -54.32 57.75 -35.47
#